data_AF-A0A7K3WVC0-F1
#
_entry.id   AF-A0A7K3WVC0-F1
#
_cell.length_a   1.000
_cell.length_b   1.000
_cell.length_c   1.000
_cell.angle_alpha   90.00
_cell.angle_beta   90.00
_cell.angle_gamma   90.00
#
_symmetry.space_group_name_H-M   'P 1'
#
loop_
_entity.id
_entity.type
_entity.pdbx_description
1 polymer ?
#
loop_
_entity_poly.entity_id
_entity_poly.type
_entity_poly.pdbx_seq_one_letter_code
_entity_poly.pdbx_strand_id
1 'polypeptide(L)'
;MAAARNYALVLILLVSSLTSCKDDNPSDNFGDGSGLKGKINVQNEFQQPLYNERSGIKVFLEVGFRDFEVVADNVGNWQLAGAPVGAYTITYSKEGYSTIVRDDIVLSYTNPNYQLDNRFQKLPSVTITKLPLTDFTDFELALNSTPVGQDTVYTLNLSATMLPAPPPTGQAKGYRLFIGEDEDVSPTNYIYQEYEATTTAAISKTYNNEWFTSLGLSSGDAIYAAIYGDVSFNLEVVADSVMTFPNLSALPGGMASVVLP
;
A
#
# COMPACT_ATOMS: atom_id res chain seq x y z
N MET A 1 3.57 -23.61 86.89
CA MET A 1 2.92 -24.88 86.50
C MET A 1 1.47 -24.57 86.20
N ALA A 2 1.10 -24.46 84.93
CA ALA A 2 -0.24 -24.06 84.53
C ALA A 2 -0.70 -24.87 83.31
N ALA A 3 -1.87 -25.48 83.50
CA ALA A 3 -2.93 -25.78 82.55
C ALA A 3 -2.59 -26.63 81.31
N ALA A 4 -3.03 -27.89 81.38
CA ALA A 4 -3.33 -28.73 80.23
C ALA A 4 -4.51 -28.14 79.43
N ARG A 5 -4.41 -28.16 78.10
CA ARG A 5 -5.52 -27.85 77.19
C ARG A 5 -5.41 -28.74 75.94
N ASN A 6 -6.47 -29.50 75.72
CA ASN A 6 -6.75 -30.38 74.58
C ASN A 6 -6.53 -29.70 73.24
N TYR A 7 -6.01 -30.41 72.24
CA TYR A 7 -6.46 -30.28 70.84
C TYR A 7 -6.34 -31.60 70.09
N ALA A 8 -7.41 -31.89 69.35
CA ALA A 8 -7.68 -33.09 68.60
C ALA A 8 -6.66 -33.34 67.47
N LEU A 9 -6.27 -34.61 67.32
CA LEU A 9 -5.62 -35.11 66.10
C LEU A 9 -6.64 -35.10 64.95
N VAL A 10 -6.48 -34.16 64.03
CA VAL A 10 -7.15 -34.19 62.72
C VAL A 10 -6.18 -34.81 61.73
N LEU A 11 -6.50 -36.04 61.31
CA LEU A 11 -5.80 -36.76 60.24
C LEU A 11 -6.31 -36.21 58.90
N ILE A 12 -5.60 -35.23 58.32
CA ILE A 12 -5.89 -34.73 56.96
C ILE A 12 -5.21 -35.66 55.96
N LEU A 13 -6.01 -36.55 55.38
CA LEU A 13 -5.65 -37.35 54.21
C LEU A 13 -5.64 -36.42 52.99
N LEU A 14 -4.45 -36.00 52.60
CA LEU A 14 -4.22 -35.16 51.42
C LEU A 14 -4.39 -36.03 50.16
N VAL A 15 -5.61 -36.06 49.61
CA VAL A 15 -5.87 -36.63 48.28
C VAL A 15 -5.36 -35.64 47.24
N SER A 16 -4.17 -35.91 46.71
CA SER A 16 -3.64 -35.21 45.54
C SER A 16 -4.43 -35.61 44.30
N SER A 17 -5.55 -34.94 44.05
CA SER A 17 -6.18 -34.91 42.73
C SER A 17 -5.28 -34.10 41.80
N LEU A 18 -4.44 -34.79 41.02
CA LEU A 18 -3.82 -34.24 39.83
C LEU A 18 -4.94 -33.96 38.82
N THR A 19 -5.48 -32.74 38.84
CA THR A 19 -6.23 -32.21 37.71
C THR A 19 -5.21 -31.95 36.62
N SER A 20 -5.04 -32.91 35.71
CA SER A 20 -4.49 -32.63 34.39
C SER A 20 -5.48 -31.66 33.74
N CYS A 21 -5.17 -30.36 33.82
CA CYS A 21 -5.66 -29.41 32.84
C CYS A 21 -5.16 -29.93 31.50
N LYS A 22 -6.07 -30.58 30.77
CA LYS A 22 -5.93 -30.79 29.36
C LYS A 22 -5.84 -29.37 28.78
N ASP A 23 -4.64 -29.01 28.32
CA ASP A 23 -4.49 -27.82 27.50
C ASP A 23 -5.37 -28.05 26.27
N ASP A 24 -6.59 -27.53 26.33
CA ASP A 24 -7.39 -27.28 25.14
C ASP A 24 -6.73 -26.10 24.41
N ASN A 25 -5.52 -26.34 23.91
CA ASN A 25 -5.10 -25.67 22.70
C ASN A 25 -6.17 -26.01 21.68
N PRO A 26 -6.82 -25.03 21.02
CA PRO A 26 -7.56 -25.34 19.82
C PRO A 26 -6.55 -26.02 18.90
N SER A 27 -6.68 -27.34 18.76
CA SER A 27 -5.98 -28.07 17.73
C SER A 27 -6.52 -27.50 16.45
N ASP A 28 -5.79 -26.56 15.87
CA ASP A 28 -6.05 -26.10 14.53
C ASP A 28 -5.98 -27.34 13.64
N ASN A 29 -7.14 -27.85 13.29
CA ASN A 29 -7.28 -29.02 12.44
C ASN A 29 -7.06 -28.55 11.00
N PHE A 30 -5.82 -28.16 10.70
CA PHE A 30 -5.40 -27.82 9.35
C PHE A 30 -5.34 -29.11 8.55
N GLY A 31 -6.21 -29.23 7.53
CA GLY A 31 -6.23 -30.38 6.65
C GLY A 31 -4.84 -30.66 6.03
N ASP A 32 -4.58 -31.93 5.72
CA ASP A 32 -3.31 -32.51 5.26
C ASP A 32 -2.67 -31.91 3.98
N GLY A 33 -3.18 -30.79 3.45
CA GLY A 33 -2.74 -30.18 2.20
C GLY A 33 -1.61 -29.14 2.34
N SER A 34 -0.87 -28.94 1.25
CA SER A 34 0.05 -27.81 1.08
C SER A 34 -0.68 -26.47 1.21
N GLY A 35 0.04 -25.41 1.61
CA GLY A 35 -0.55 -24.10 1.82
C GLY A 35 0.35 -22.94 1.41
N LEU A 36 -0.20 -21.73 1.51
CA LEU A 36 0.53 -20.48 1.38
C LEU A 36 0.59 -19.80 2.73
N LYS A 37 1.72 -19.18 3.07
CA LYS A 37 1.80 -18.28 4.21
C LYS A 37 2.67 -17.09 3.90
N GLY A 38 2.36 -15.98 4.54
CA GLY A 38 3.08 -14.74 4.32
C GLY A 38 3.07 -13.86 5.55
N LYS A 39 3.76 -12.74 5.40
CA LYS A 39 3.81 -11.69 6.41
C LYS A 39 3.60 -10.34 5.76
N ILE A 40 2.77 -9.52 6.39
CA ILE A 40 2.44 -8.18 5.95
C ILE A 40 2.98 -7.21 6.99
N ASN A 41 3.78 -6.26 6.54
CA ASN A 41 4.18 -5.12 7.32
C ASN A 41 3.29 -3.93 6.93
N VAL A 42 3.21 -2.97 7.84
CA VAL A 42 2.49 -1.71 7.63
C VAL A 42 3.42 -0.57 8.01
N GLN A 43 3.31 0.54 7.29
CA GLN A 43 4.07 1.75 7.55
C GLN A 43 3.23 2.99 7.24
N ASN A 44 3.69 4.16 7.69
CA ASN A 44 3.15 5.44 7.23
C ASN A 44 3.90 5.97 5.99
N GLU A 45 3.48 7.13 5.48
CA GLU A 45 4.12 7.81 4.35
C GLU A 45 5.60 8.17 4.58
N PHE A 46 6.07 8.15 5.83
CA PHE A 46 7.48 8.36 6.21
C PHE A 46 8.26 7.06 6.37
N GLN A 47 7.72 5.94 5.88
CA GLN A 47 8.32 4.60 6.01
C GLN A 47 8.53 4.15 7.46
N GLN A 48 7.83 4.78 8.41
CA GLN A 48 7.89 4.37 9.82
C GLN A 48 6.93 3.19 10.02
N PRO A 49 7.41 2.05 10.58
CA PRO A 49 6.55 0.90 10.78
C PRO A 49 5.44 1.16 11.81
N LEU A 50 4.21 0.77 11.50
CA LEU A 50 3.03 0.92 12.38
C LEU A 50 2.66 -0.42 13.04
N TYR A 51 3.50 -0.90 13.96
CA TYR A 51 3.37 -2.26 14.54
C TYR A 51 1.97 -2.60 15.09
N ASN A 52 1.27 -1.63 15.64
CA ASN A 52 -0.07 -1.76 16.23
C ASN A 52 -1.22 -1.72 15.20
N GLU A 53 -0.96 -1.38 13.93
CA GLU A 53 -1.98 -1.28 12.88
C GLU A 53 -1.93 -2.46 11.89
N ARG A 54 -1.34 -3.61 12.26
CA ARG A 54 -1.20 -4.79 11.38
C ARG A 54 -2.42 -5.70 11.30
N SER A 55 -3.31 -5.63 12.29
CA SER A 55 -4.52 -6.46 12.31
C SER A 55 -5.52 -6.04 11.24
N GLY A 56 -6.36 -6.98 10.81
CA GLY A 56 -7.51 -6.71 9.95
C GLY A 56 -7.14 -6.45 8.48
N ILE A 57 -5.92 -6.81 8.07
CA ILE A 57 -5.52 -6.77 6.65
C ILE A 57 -6.15 -7.98 5.97
N LYS A 58 -6.92 -7.73 4.91
CA LYS A 58 -7.51 -8.76 4.07
C LYS A 58 -6.48 -9.23 3.05
N VAL A 59 -6.41 -10.54 2.86
CA VAL A 59 -5.63 -11.20 1.81
C VAL A 59 -6.62 -11.99 0.97
N PHE A 60 -6.87 -11.50 -0.24
CA PHE A 60 -7.71 -12.16 -1.22
C PHE A 60 -6.82 -12.92 -2.20
N LEU A 61 -7.10 -14.20 -2.41
CA LEU A 61 -6.28 -15.09 -3.25
C LEU A 61 -7.15 -15.74 -4.31
N GLU A 62 -6.75 -15.59 -5.57
CA GLU A 62 -7.46 -16.14 -6.73
C GLU A 62 -6.60 -17.19 -7.42
N VAL A 63 -7.20 -18.35 -7.76
CA VAL A 63 -6.54 -19.44 -8.49
C VAL A 63 -7.53 -20.15 -9.41
N GLY A 64 -7.36 -19.99 -10.72
CA GLY A 64 -8.31 -20.52 -11.70
C GLY A 64 -9.73 -19.96 -11.47
N PHE A 65 -10.69 -20.84 -11.12
CA PHE A 65 -12.08 -20.47 -10.82
C PHE A 65 -12.41 -20.43 -9.32
N ARG A 66 -11.39 -20.35 -8.46
CA ARG A 66 -11.55 -20.35 -7.00
C ARG A 66 -10.96 -19.09 -6.43
N ASP A 67 -11.61 -18.58 -5.39
CA ASP A 67 -11.11 -17.52 -4.55
C ASP A 67 -11.06 -17.95 -3.08
N PHE A 68 -10.23 -17.26 -2.31
CA PHE A 68 -10.09 -17.43 -0.87
C PHE A 68 -9.86 -16.07 -0.22
N GLU A 69 -10.47 -15.85 0.95
CA GLU A 69 -10.20 -14.68 1.79
C GLU A 69 -9.63 -15.15 3.13
N VAL A 70 -8.49 -14.59 3.53
CA VAL A 70 -7.91 -14.76 4.86
C VAL A 70 -7.57 -13.39 5.45
N VAL A 71 -7.54 -13.31 6.78
CA VAL A 71 -7.23 -12.07 7.50
C VAL A 71 -5.92 -12.24 8.24
N ALA A 72 -5.03 -11.27 8.12
CA ALA A 72 -3.78 -11.26 8.86
C ALA A 72 -3.99 -10.99 10.35
N ASP A 73 -3.19 -11.65 11.18
CA ASP A 73 -3.19 -11.48 12.63
C ASP A 73 -2.61 -10.11 13.05
N ASN A 74 -2.55 -9.86 14.37
CA ASN A 74 -2.05 -8.61 14.94
C ASN A 74 -0.55 -8.36 14.74
N VAL A 75 0.22 -9.35 14.30
CA VAL A 75 1.64 -9.21 13.96
C VAL A 75 1.89 -9.28 12.45
N GLY A 76 0.82 -9.41 11.65
CA GLY A 76 0.80 -9.38 10.20
C GLY A 76 0.99 -10.74 9.53
N ASN A 77 0.95 -11.86 10.26
CA ASN A 77 1.03 -13.19 9.64
C ASN A 77 -0.34 -13.60 9.10
N TRP A 78 -0.32 -14.33 8.00
CA TRP A 78 -1.51 -14.97 7.44
C TRP A 78 -1.13 -16.32 6.84
N GLN A 79 -2.10 -17.22 6.74
CA GLN A 79 -1.93 -18.52 6.10
C GLN A 79 -3.22 -19.00 5.45
N LEU A 80 -3.07 -19.67 4.31
CA LEU A 80 -4.11 -20.42 3.62
C LEU A 80 -3.68 -21.90 3.60
N ALA A 81 -4.36 -22.73 4.40
CA ALA A 81 -4.14 -24.17 4.43
C ALA A 81 -4.95 -24.87 3.33
N GLY A 82 -4.47 -26.02 2.83
CA GLY A 82 -5.18 -26.79 1.80
C GLY A 82 -5.35 -26.04 0.47
N ALA A 83 -4.42 -25.14 0.16
CA ALA A 83 -4.42 -24.34 -1.05
C ALA A 83 -4.19 -25.24 -2.28
N PRO A 84 -5.06 -25.17 -3.32
CA PRO A 84 -4.83 -25.86 -4.58
C PRO A 84 -3.51 -25.46 -5.23
N VAL A 85 -2.81 -26.41 -5.85
CA VAL A 85 -1.66 -26.06 -6.71
C VAL A 85 -2.13 -25.24 -7.91
N GLY A 86 -1.36 -24.22 -8.28
CA GLY A 86 -1.72 -23.29 -9.34
C GLY A 86 -0.97 -21.98 -9.25
N ALA A 87 -1.19 -21.10 -10.22
CA ALA A 87 -0.72 -19.72 -10.18
C ALA A 87 -1.77 -18.86 -9.48
N TYR A 88 -1.33 -18.10 -8.49
CA TYR A 88 -2.19 -17.22 -7.70
C TYR A 88 -1.99 -15.75 -8.06
N THR A 89 -3.10 -15.03 -8.12
CA THR A 89 -3.15 -13.59 -7.92
C THR A 89 -3.51 -13.32 -6.45
N ILE A 90 -2.71 -12.53 -5.76
CA ILE A 90 -2.88 -12.23 -4.34
C ILE A 90 -3.01 -10.73 -4.14
N THR A 91 -4.14 -10.31 -3.59
CA THR A 91 -4.46 -8.91 -3.26
C THR A 91 -4.42 -8.69 -1.76
N TYR A 92 -3.58 -7.76 -1.32
CA TYR A 92 -3.44 -7.34 0.08
C TYR A 92 -4.10 -5.97 0.25
N SER A 93 -5.13 -5.88 1.08
CA SER A 93 -5.89 -4.64 1.25
C SER A 93 -6.31 -4.38 2.70
N LYS A 94 -6.40 -3.10 3.03
CA LYS A 94 -6.94 -2.61 4.30
C LYS A 94 -7.46 -1.19 4.07
N GLU A 95 -8.60 -0.86 4.68
CA GLU A 95 -9.17 0.49 4.59
C GLU A 95 -8.18 1.54 5.10
N GLY A 96 -8.00 2.61 4.32
CA GLY A 96 -7.03 3.69 4.61
C GLY A 96 -5.56 3.33 4.33
N TYR A 97 -5.30 2.21 3.64
CA TYR A 97 -3.97 1.76 3.23
C TYR A 97 -3.91 1.49 1.73
N SER A 98 -2.68 1.50 1.19
CA SER A 98 -2.39 1.09 -0.17
C SER A 98 -2.76 -0.37 -0.41
N THR A 99 -3.26 -0.68 -1.61
CA THR A 99 -3.54 -2.07 -2.02
C THR A 99 -2.42 -2.62 -2.88
N ILE A 100 -1.86 -3.77 -2.49
CA ILE A 100 -0.82 -4.47 -3.28
C ILE A 100 -1.42 -5.67 -3.98
N VAL A 101 -1.14 -5.82 -5.27
CA VAL A 101 -1.45 -7.02 -6.06
C VAL A 101 -0.15 -7.75 -6.43
N ARG A 102 -0.16 -9.08 -6.31
CA ARG A 102 0.94 -9.96 -6.70
C ARG A 102 0.40 -11.08 -7.56
N ASP A 103 0.76 -11.05 -8.84
CA ASP A 103 0.40 -12.09 -9.80
C ASP A 103 1.46 -13.18 -9.88
N ASP A 104 1.10 -14.28 -10.55
CA ASP A 104 1.98 -15.40 -10.87
C ASP A 104 2.69 -16.03 -9.67
N ILE A 105 2.07 -15.97 -8.48
CA ILE A 105 2.56 -16.70 -7.31
C ILE A 105 2.21 -18.18 -7.49
N VAL A 106 3.14 -18.93 -8.07
CA VAL A 106 2.96 -20.37 -8.28
C VAL A 106 3.03 -21.09 -6.94
N LEU A 107 2.01 -21.87 -6.59
CA LEU A 107 2.07 -22.90 -5.57
C LEU A 107 2.29 -24.25 -6.26
N SER A 108 3.39 -24.93 -5.90
CA SER A 108 3.64 -26.30 -6.35
C SER A 108 4.38 -27.08 -5.27
N TYR A 109 4.26 -28.41 -5.31
CA TYR A 109 4.93 -29.30 -4.36
C TYR A 109 6.46 -29.27 -4.44
N THR A 110 7.00 -28.74 -5.53
CA THR A 110 8.44 -28.68 -5.82
C THR A 110 8.89 -27.26 -6.17
N ASN A 111 8.23 -26.23 -5.63
CA ASN A 111 8.50 -24.85 -6.03
C ASN A 111 9.96 -24.46 -5.73
N PRO A 112 10.77 -24.10 -6.74
CA PRO A 112 12.16 -23.70 -6.51
C PRO A 112 12.28 -22.26 -5.96
N ASN A 113 11.26 -21.42 -6.13
CA ASN A 113 11.33 -19.98 -5.88
C ASN A 113 11.03 -19.60 -4.43
N TYR A 114 10.25 -20.42 -3.73
CA TYR A 114 9.78 -20.10 -2.38
C TYR A 114 9.97 -21.28 -1.45
N GLN A 115 10.58 -21.02 -0.30
CA GLN A 115 10.92 -22.03 0.68
C GLN A 115 9.64 -22.67 1.25
N LEU A 116 9.64 -24.00 1.37
CA LEU A 116 8.63 -24.74 2.10
C LEU A 116 8.99 -24.75 3.59
N ASP A 117 8.05 -24.35 4.43
CA ASP A 117 8.15 -24.42 5.88
C ASP A 117 6.88 -25.08 6.43
N ASN A 118 7.04 -26.32 6.88
CA ASN A 118 5.97 -27.21 7.34
C ASN A 118 4.83 -27.36 6.32
N ARG A 119 5.16 -27.69 5.05
CA ARG A 119 4.22 -27.80 3.91
C ARG A 119 3.56 -26.50 3.44
N PHE A 120 3.88 -25.36 4.07
CA PHE A 120 3.49 -24.05 3.56
C PHE A 120 4.62 -23.44 2.75
N GLN A 121 4.31 -23.00 1.54
CA GLN A 121 5.20 -22.16 0.78
C GLN A 121 5.20 -20.76 1.40
N LYS A 122 6.37 -20.32 1.85
CA LYS A 122 6.57 -19.03 2.51
C LYS A 122 6.81 -17.94 1.47
N LEU A 123 5.87 -17.01 1.37
CA LEU A 123 5.96 -15.87 0.48
C LEU A 123 6.83 -14.75 1.08
N PRO A 124 7.50 -13.94 0.24
CA PRO A 124 8.18 -12.73 0.67
C PRO A 124 7.22 -11.81 1.42
N SER A 125 7.74 -11.08 2.42
CA SER A 125 6.93 -10.10 3.11
C SER A 125 6.53 -8.96 2.17
N VAL A 126 5.30 -8.49 2.29
CA VAL A 126 4.81 -7.29 1.63
C VAL A 126 4.65 -6.17 2.65
N THR A 127 4.74 -4.92 2.21
CA THR A 127 4.52 -3.75 3.06
C THR A 127 3.46 -2.89 2.44
N ILE A 128 2.28 -2.80 3.07
CA ILE A 128 1.26 -1.81 2.67
C ILE A 128 1.50 -0.50 3.43
N THR A 129 1.32 0.63 2.77
CA THR A 129 1.53 1.95 3.37
C THR A 129 0.20 2.62 3.63
N LYS A 130 0.03 3.24 4.80
CA LYS A 130 -1.14 4.07 5.11
C LYS A 130 -1.24 5.19 4.07
N LEU A 131 -2.44 5.45 3.54
CA LEU A 131 -2.62 6.47 2.50
C LEU A 131 -2.11 7.83 3.00
N PRO A 132 -1.48 8.62 2.11
CA PRO A 132 -0.83 9.85 2.50
C PRO A 132 -1.87 10.88 2.93
N LEU A 133 -1.50 11.68 3.94
CA LEU A 133 -2.20 12.92 4.28
C LEU A 133 -1.49 14.14 3.69
N THR A 134 -0.60 13.89 2.73
CA THR A 134 0.13 14.93 2.01
C THR A 134 -0.83 15.78 1.19
N ASP A 135 -0.71 17.08 1.40
CA ASP A 135 -1.41 18.15 0.71
C ASP A 135 -0.40 19.06 0.00
N PHE A 136 -0.87 19.98 -0.84
CA PHE A 136 -0.02 20.88 -1.62
C PHE A 136 -0.56 22.31 -1.59
N THR A 137 0.31 23.29 -1.33
CA THR A 137 -0.02 24.71 -1.46
C THR A 137 0.73 25.34 -2.61
N ASP A 138 0.29 26.53 -3.03
CA ASP A 138 0.93 27.29 -4.10
C ASP A 138 1.08 26.48 -5.40
N PHE A 139 0.08 25.64 -5.67
CA PHE A 139 0.03 24.83 -6.89
C PHE A 139 -0.32 25.72 -8.08
N GLU A 140 0.63 25.94 -8.96
CA GLU A 140 0.51 26.88 -10.08
C GLU A 140 1.02 26.27 -11.38
N LEU A 141 0.35 26.61 -12.48
CA LEU A 141 0.81 26.41 -13.84
C LEU A 141 1.15 27.77 -14.47
N ALA A 142 2.41 27.96 -14.84
CA ALA A 142 2.91 29.17 -15.45
C ALA A 142 3.46 28.87 -16.85
N LEU A 143 2.77 29.37 -17.88
CA LEU A 143 3.24 29.24 -19.24
C LEU A 143 4.14 30.43 -19.63
N ASN A 144 5.30 30.10 -20.20
CA ASN A 144 6.29 31.05 -20.66
C ASN A 144 6.53 30.85 -22.16
N SER A 145 6.77 31.93 -22.89
CA SER A 145 7.05 31.88 -24.32
C SER A 145 8.39 32.54 -24.64
N THR A 146 9.21 31.88 -25.45
CA THR A 146 10.48 32.41 -25.94
C THR A 146 10.46 32.44 -27.48
N PRO A 147 10.63 33.61 -28.12
CA PRO A 147 10.77 33.68 -29.58
C PRO A 147 12.07 32.98 -30.03
N VAL A 148 11.97 32.10 -31.02
CA VAL A 148 13.11 31.40 -31.63
C VAL A 148 12.99 31.51 -33.15
N GLY A 149 13.68 32.50 -33.73
CA GLY A 149 13.58 32.80 -35.16
C GLY A 149 12.21 33.39 -35.51
N GLN A 150 11.45 32.71 -36.37
CA GLN A 150 10.05 33.07 -36.68
C GLN A 150 9.03 32.30 -35.83
N ASP A 151 9.49 31.34 -35.04
CA ASP A 151 8.64 30.48 -34.22
C ASP A 151 8.60 30.98 -32.77
N THR A 152 7.58 30.56 -32.03
CA THR A 152 7.49 30.76 -30.58
C THR A 152 7.57 29.41 -29.90
N VAL A 153 8.50 29.26 -28.95
CA VAL A 153 8.64 28.05 -28.14
C VAL A 153 7.98 28.30 -26.79
N TYR A 154 7.08 27.42 -26.40
CA TYR A 154 6.42 27.48 -25.11
C TYR A 154 7.07 26.53 -24.09
N THR A 155 7.04 26.96 -22.84
CA THR A 155 7.49 26.19 -21.68
C THR A 155 6.45 26.32 -20.58
N LEU A 156 5.92 25.18 -20.13
CA LEU A 156 5.03 25.11 -18.97
C LEU A 156 5.86 24.83 -17.72
N ASN A 157 5.81 25.73 -16.75
CA ASN A 157 6.37 25.53 -15.43
C ASN A 157 5.25 25.19 -14.45
N LEU A 158 5.43 24.14 -13.69
CA LEU A 158 4.57 23.77 -12.58
C LEU A 158 5.35 23.95 -11.28
N SER A 159 4.73 24.59 -10.30
CA SER A 159 5.27 24.69 -8.94
C SER A 159 4.25 24.26 -7.90
N ALA A 160 4.74 23.73 -6.78
CA ALA A 160 3.93 23.40 -5.61
C ALA A 160 4.80 23.37 -4.35
N THR A 161 4.18 23.48 -3.18
CA THR A 161 4.82 23.26 -1.88
C THR A 161 4.10 22.15 -1.12
N MET A 162 4.82 21.07 -0.81
CA MET A 162 4.28 19.92 -0.11
C MET A 162 4.06 20.21 1.39
N LEU A 163 2.88 19.83 1.90
CA LEU A 163 2.50 19.94 3.31
C LEU A 163 1.97 18.61 3.87
N PRO A 164 2.47 18.11 5.01
CA PRO A 164 3.69 18.56 5.67
C PRO A 164 4.91 18.33 4.77
N ALA A 165 5.93 19.16 4.95
CA ALA A 165 7.22 18.98 4.28
C ALA A 165 7.80 17.58 4.60
N PRO A 166 8.63 17.03 3.70
CA PRO A 166 9.44 15.85 4.03
C PRO A 166 10.24 16.10 5.31
N PRO A 167 10.41 15.08 6.17
CA PRO A 167 11.11 15.24 7.43
C PRO A 167 12.60 15.55 7.20
N PRO A 168 13.25 16.31 8.10
CA PRO A 168 14.66 16.68 7.96
C PRO A 168 15.63 15.49 8.08
N THR A 169 15.12 14.30 8.39
CA THR A 169 15.85 13.04 8.42
C THR A 169 16.20 12.50 7.02
N GLY A 170 15.77 13.19 5.96
CA GLY A 170 16.07 12.84 4.56
C GLY A 170 15.17 11.74 3.99
N GLN A 171 14.06 11.43 4.65
CA GLN A 171 13.07 10.51 4.09
C GLN A 171 12.27 11.22 3.01
N ALA A 172 12.24 10.64 1.81
CA ALA A 172 11.50 11.20 0.70
C ALA A 172 10.00 10.98 0.86
N LYS A 173 9.21 11.97 0.44
CA LYS A 173 7.76 11.86 0.30
C LYS A 173 7.38 11.87 -1.16
N GLY A 174 6.31 11.17 -1.46
CA GLY A 174 5.87 11.00 -2.83
C GLY A 174 4.73 11.87 -3.26
N TYR A 175 4.73 12.17 -4.55
CA TYR A 175 3.60 12.78 -5.22
C TYR A 175 3.43 12.19 -6.61
N ARG A 176 2.19 12.28 -7.11
CA ARG A 176 1.83 11.97 -8.49
C ARG A 176 1.07 13.14 -9.10
N LEU A 177 1.48 13.51 -10.29
CA LEU A 177 0.86 14.54 -11.11
C LEU A 177 0.05 13.89 -12.22
N PHE A 178 -1.16 14.40 -12.42
CA PHE A 178 -2.01 14.09 -13.56
C PHE A 178 -2.25 15.35 -14.37
N ILE A 179 -2.19 15.22 -15.69
CA ILE A 179 -2.48 16.29 -16.66
C ILE A 179 -3.65 15.84 -17.52
N GLY A 180 -4.62 16.72 -17.72
CA GLY A 180 -5.82 16.50 -18.55
C GLY A 180 -6.14 17.72 -19.42
N GLU A 181 -7.14 17.55 -20.29
CA GLU A 181 -7.67 18.60 -21.18
C GLU A 181 -8.98 19.21 -20.66
N ASP A 182 -9.45 18.72 -19.51
CA ASP A 182 -10.69 19.13 -18.86
C ASP A 182 -10.52 19.30 -17.33
N GLU A 183 -11.48 20.00 -16.73
CA GLU A 183 -11.45 20.34 -15.30
C GLU A 183 -11.63 19.14 -14.36
N ASP A 184 -12.09 17.99 -14.87
CA ASP A 184 -12.26 16.74 -14.13
C ASP A 184 -10.98 15.87 -14.17
N VAL A 185 -9.82 16.48 -14.39
CA VAL A 185 -8.51 15.79 -14.35
C VAL A 185 -8.35 15.01 -13.05
N SER A 186 -8.10 13.71 -13.18
CA SER A 186 -8.12 12.78 -12.06
C SER A 186 -7.33 11.51 -12.38
N PRO A 187 -7.13 10.60 -11.42
CA PRO A 187 -6.46 9.32 -11.67
C PRO A 187 -7.19 8.40 -12.66
N THR A 188 -8.43 8.73 -13.05
CA THR A 188 -9.21 8.01 -14.07
C THR A 188 -9.45 8.83 -15.33
N ASN A 189 -9.04 10.10 -15.34
CA ASN A 189 -9.22 11.01 -16.47
C ASN A 189 -7.97 11.89 -16.63
N TYR A 190 -7.04 11.45 -17.46
CA TYR A 190 -5.78 12.14 -17.73
C TYR A 190 -5.21 11.71 -19.09
N ILE A 191 -4.42 12.58 -19.69
CA ILE A 191 -3.64 12.31 -20.92
C ILE A 191 -2.16 12.07 -20.62
N TYR A 192 -1.68 12.53 -19.47
CA TYR A 192 -0.32 12.32 -19.00
C TYR A 192 -0.28 12.21 -17.48
N GLN A 193 0.62 11.38 -16.97
CA GLN A 193 0.89 11.25 -15.55
C GLN A 193 2.38 11.07 -15.29
N GLU A 194 2.85 11.56 -14.16
CA GLU A 194 4.19 11.25 -13.66
C GLU A 194 4.21 11.23 -12.14
N TYR A 195 5.22 10.58 -11.58
CA TYR A 195 5.40 10.47 -10.14
C TYR A 195 6.85 10.69 -9.75
N GLU A 196 7.07 11.22 -8.55
CA GLU A 196 8.41 11.41 -8.00
C GLU A 196 8.39 11.38 -6.48
N ALA A 197 9.54 11.01 -5.91
CA ALA A 197 9.82 11.14 -4.49
C ALA A 197 10.81 12.28 -4.26
N THR A 198 10.52 13.17 -3.31
CA THR A 198 11.42 14.29 -2.98
C THR A 198 11.69 14.38 -1.48
N THR A 199 12.90 14.83 -1.13
CA THR A 199 13.31 15.19 0.24
C THR A 199 13.15 16.68 0.52
N THR A 200 12.68 17.46 -0.45
CA THR A 200 12.39 18.90 -0.32
C THR A 200 10.89 19.16 -0.42
N ALA A 201 10.41 20.20 0.27
CA ALA A 201 9.00 20.58 0.20
C ALA A 201 8.63 21.20 -1.15
N ALA A 202 9.54 21.99 -1.74
CA ALA A 202 9.32 22.63 -3.03
C ALA A 202 9.36 21.61 -4.17
N ILE A 203 8.37 21.69 -5.05
CA ILE A 203 8.23 20.92 -6.27
C ILE A 203 8.33 21.90 -7.44
N SER A 204 9.10 21.53 -8.46
CA SER A 204 9.22 22.29 -9.69
C SER A 204 9.35 21.34 -10.87
N LYS A 205 8.49 21.52 -11.88
CA LYS A 205 8.50 20.76 -13.13
C LYS A 205 8.46 21.71 -14.31
N THR A 206 9.14 21.32 -15.37
CA THR A 206 9.24 22.11 -16.59
C THR A 206 9.00 21.22 -17.79
N TYR A 207 7.97 21.55 -18.57
CA TYR A 207 7.62 20.88 -19.81
C TYR A 207 7.89 21.81 -20.98
N ASN A 208 8.55 21.28 -22.01
CA ASN A 208 8.93 22.04 -23.19
C ASN A 208 7.92 21.84 -24.34
N ASN A 209 8.19 22.49 -25.46
CA ASN A 209 7.30 22.42 -26.62
C ASN A 209 7.13 21.02 -27.22
N GLU A 210 8.16 20.18 -27.13
CA GLU A 210 8.10 18.79 -27.60
C GLU A 210 7.11 17.96 -26.78
N TRP A 211 7.01 18.23 -25.48
CA TRP A 211 6.06 17.57 -24.59
C TRP A 211 4.61 17.85 -25.01
N PHE A 212 4.24 19.10 -25.29
CA PHE A 212 2.88 19.42 -25.80
C PHE A 212 2.57 18.66 -27.08
N THR A 213 3.53 18.67 -28.02
CA THR A 213 3.39 17.97 -29.32
C THR A 213 3.19 16.47 -29.12
N SER A 214 3.91 15.87 -28.16
CA SER A 214 3.79 14.43 -27.85
C SER A 214 2.43 14.04 -27.29
N LEU A 215 1.74 15.00 -26.65
CA LEU A 215 0.40 14.84 -26.11
C LEU A 215 -0.71 15.23 -27.11
N GLY A 216 -0.33 15.72 -28.30
CA GLY A 216 -1.30 16.20 -29.30
C GLY A 216 -1.93 17.56 -28.97
N LEU A 217 -1.38 18.28 -27.98
CA LEU A 217 -1.86 19.59 -27.56
C LEU A 217 -1.45 20.68 -28.56
N SER A 218 -2.36 21.63 -28.78
CA SER A 218 -2.29 22.69 -29.77
C SER A 218 -2.77 24.04 -29.21
N SER A 219 -2.47 25.11 -29.95
CA SER A 219 -2.88 26.47 -29.58
C SER A 219 -4.40 26.54 -29.37
N GLY A 220 -4.83 27.10 -28.25
CA GLY A 220 -6.22 27.15 -27.81
C GLY A 220 -6.61 26.05 -26.82
N ASP A 221 -5.81 24.97 -26.69
CA ASP A 221 -6.12 23.88 -25.78
C ASP A 221 -5.89 24.29 -24.31
N ALA A 222 -6.80 23.87 -23.45
CA ALA A 222 -6.69 24.04 -22.01
C ALA A 222 -5.93 22.86 -21.40
N ILE A 223 -4.97 23.16 -20.53
CA ILE A 223 -4.20 22.17 -19.77
C ILE A 223 -4.66 22.29 -18.33
N TYR A 224 -5.14 21.19 -17.77
CA TYR A 224 -5.49 21.06 -16.37
C TYR A 224 -4.51 20.12 -15.69
N ALA A 225 -4.15 20.42 -14.44
CA ALA A 225 -3.25 19.60 -13.65
C ALA A 225 -3.86 19.31 -12.27
N ALA A 226 -3.67 18.09 -11.77
CA ALA A 226 -3.98 17.71 -10.40
C ALA A 226 -2.80 16.97 -9.76
N ILE A 227 -2.48 17.30 -8.51
CA ILE A 227 -1.39 16.68 -7.76
C ILE A 227 -1.92 15.93 -6.54
N TYR A 228 -1.43 14.71 -6.33
CA TYR A 228 -1.81 13.80 -5.25
C TYR A 228 -0.58 13.40 -4.44
N GLY A 229 -0.75 13.16 -3.14
CA GLY A 229 0.26 12.44 -2.36
C GLY A 229 0.33 10.99 -2.83
N ASP A 230 1.52 10.42 -2.91
CA ASP A 230 1.73 9.03 -3.35
C ASP A 230 2.64 8.29 -2.36
N VAL A 231 2.19 7.16 -1.80
CA VAL A 231 2.97 6.35 -0.83
C VAL A 231 3.63 5.11 -1.42
N SER A 232 3.45 4.85 -2.72
CA SER A 232 4.02 3.70 -3.40
C SER A 232 4.16 3.95 -4.91
N PHE A 233 5.22 4.68 -5.26
CA PHE A 233 5.57 5.17 -6.60
C PHE A 233 5.37 4.22 -7.78
N ASN A 234 5.60 2.92 -7.59
CA ASN A 234 5.56 1.92 -8.66
C ASN A 234 4.33 1.01 -8.55
N LEU A 235 3.31 1.43 -7.79
CA LEU A 235 2.11 0.63 -7.57
C LEU A 235 0.98 1.14 -8.45
N GLU A 236 0.93 0.57 -9.64
CA GLU A 236 -0.17 0.76 -10.60
C GLU A 236 -0.87 -0.58 -10.71
N VAL A 237 -2.19 -0.60 -10.48
CA VAL A 237 -2.98 -1.83 -10.53
C VAL A 237 -3.91 -1.74 -11.73
N VAL A 238 -3.73 -2.66 -12.68
CA VAL A 238 -4.63 -2.80 -13.82
C VAL A 238 -5.64 -3.88 -13.48
N ALA A 239 -6.90 -3.49 -13.26
CA ALA A 239 -8.02 -4.40 -13.06
C ALA A 239 -9.07 -4.11 -14.14
N ASP A 240 -9.54 -5.13 -14.85
CA ASP A 240 -10.53 -5.01 -15.92
C ASP A 240 -10.18 -3.95 -16.99
N SER A 241 -8.89 -3.86 -17.35
CA SER A 241 -8.34 -2.85 -18.28
C SER A 241 -8.45 -1.40 -17.79
N VAL A 242 -8.80 -1.18 -16.53
CA VAL A 242 -8.78 0.12 -15.86
C VAL A 242 -7.53 0.19 -15.00
N MET A 243 -6.69 1.21 -15.26
CA MET A 243 -5.56 1.52 -14.39
C MET A 243 -6.07 2.23 -13.14
N THR A 244 -5.61 1.77 -11.99
CA THR A 244 -5.96 2.35 -10.68
C THR A 244 -4.69 2.58 -9.88
N PHE A 245 -4.75 3.61 -9.03
CA PHE A 245 -3.63 4.05 -8.20
C PHE A 245 -4.06 3.96 -6.72
N PRO A 246 -4.07 2.75 -6.14
CA PRO A 246 -4.60 2.53 -4.79
C PRO A 246 -3.72 3.09 -3.67
N ASN A 247 -2.68 3.85 -4.02
CA ASN A 247 -1.61 4.42 -3.21
C ASN A 247 -1.69 5.95 -3.11
N LEU A 248 -2.70 6.58 -3.71
CA LEU A 248 -2.87 8.02 -3.70
C LEU A 248 -3.60 8.53 -2.46
N SER A 249 -3.40 9.82 -2.15
CA SER A 249 -4.30 10.56 -1.27
C SER A 249 -5.73 10.49 -1.80
N ALA A 250 -6.72 10.49 -0.89
CA ALA A 250 -8.12 10.37 -1.28
C ALA A 250 -8.64 11.55 -2.13
N LEU A 251 -8.00 12.72 -2.00
CA LEU A 251 -8.32 13.95 -2.72
C LEU A 251 -7.04 14.52 -3.36
N PRO A 252 -7.16 15.28 -4.45
CA PRO A 252 -6.05 16.08 -4.95
C PRO A 252 -5.70 17.14 -3.91
N GLY A 253 -4.41 17.38 -3.70
CA GLY A 253 -3.97 18.48 -2.83
C GLY A 253 -3.82 19.81 -3.59
N GLY A 254 -3.86 19.79 -4.93
CA GLY A 254 -3.88 21.02 -5.73
C GLY A 254 -4.40 20.77 -7.13
N MET A 255 -5.10 21.76 -7.67
CA MET A 255 -5.53 21.80 -9.08
C MET A 255 -5.23 23.18 -9.68
N ALA A 256 -4.79 23.20 -10.93
CA ALA A 256 -4.46 24.43 -11.65
C ALA A 256 -4.68 24.23 -13.16
N SER A 257 -4.87 25.32 -13.88
CA SER A 257 -5.11 25.29 -15.31
C SER A 257 -4.45 26.45 -16.04
N VAL A 258 -4.08 26.24 -17.30
CA VAL A 258 -3.60 27.29 -18.21
C VAL A 258 -4.06 26.96 -19.64
N VAL A 259 -4.20 27.98 -20.49
CA VAL A 259 -4.53 27.80 -21.91
C VAL A 259 -3.28 28.02 -22.74
N LEU A 260 -3.02 27.12 -23.69
CA LEU A 260 -1.92 27.28 -24.64
C LEU A 260 -2.27 28.41 -25.64
N PRO A 261 -1.45 29.48 -25.75
CA PRO A 261 -1.74 30.65 -26.57
C PRO A 261 -1.80 30.38 -28.07
#